data_AF-A0A7C3DRJ3-F1
#
_entry.id   AF-A0A7C3DRJ3-F1
#
_cell.length_a   1.000
_cell.length_b   1.000
_cell.length_c   1.000
_cell.angle_alpha   90.00
_cell.angle_beta   90.00
_cell.angle_gamma   90.00
#
_symmetry.space_group_name_H-M   'P 1'
#
loop_
_entity.id
_entity.type
_entity.pdbx_description
1 polymer ?
#
loop_
_entity_poly.entity_id
_entity_poly.type
_entity_poly.pdbx_seq_one_letter_code
_entity_poly.pdbx_strand_id
1 'polypeptide(L)'
;MDVLAHPIMILAACVLTLAGSLVLFFGLKREVALLRREMQEREEQWSAEAAELRRALQVLSQELELERKAAADRAAIPREGMNLSKRSQALRMHRLGQSPENIAAALGVSRREVDLLLKVHRTVLETVTGAGAAAGAG
;
A
#
# COMPACT_ATOMS: atom_id res chain seq x y z
N MET A 1 7.65 68.63 59.88
CA MET A 1 8.23 67.25 59.90
C MET A 1 8.10 66.59 58.52
N ASP A 2 8.05 67.42 57.47
CA ASP A 2 7.55 67.04 56.14
C ASP A 2 8.68 66.59 55.20
N VAL A 3 9.93 66.93 55.54
CA VAL A 3 11.12 66.57 54.76
C VAL A 3 11.46 65.07 54.86
N LEU A 4 11.10 64.40 55.98
CA LEU A 4 11.28 62.95 56.13
C LEU A 4 10.16 62.13 55.47
N ALA A 5 8.96 62.71 55.29
CA ALA A 5 7.84 62.01 54.66
C ALA A 5 8.10 61.75 53.17
N HIS A 6 8.76 62.68 52.49
CA HIS A 6 9.08 62.57 51.06
C HIS A 6 9.99 61.37 50.69
N PRO A 7 11.15 61.14 51.35
CA PRO A 7 12.00 59.97 51.06
C PRO A 7 11.33 58.65 51.47
N ILE A 8 10.52 58.62 52.52
CA ILE A 8 9.76 57.42 52.92
C ILE A 8 8.74 57.04 51.83
N MET A 9 8.04 58.03 51.26
CA MET A 9 7.09 57.79 50.16
C MET A 9 7.78 57.28 48.90
N ILE A 10 8.96 57.79 48.56
CA ILE A 10 9.76 57.31 47.42
C ILE A 10 10.20 55.85 47.63
N LEU A 11 10.73 55.54 48.82
CA LEU A 11 11.14 54.17 49.14
C LEU A 11 9.94 53.20 49.12
N ALA A 12 8.80 53.61 49.66
CA ALA A 12 7.57 52.81 49.60
C ALA A 12 7.11 52.55 48.16
N ALA A 13 7.16 53.58 47.29
CA ALA A 13 6.85 53.44 45.87
C ALA A 13 7.84 52.51 45.14
N CYS A 14 9.13 52.59 45.44
CA CYS A 14 10.15 51.69 44.88
C CYS A 14 9.93 50.23 45.33
N VAL A 15 9.64 50.01 46.62
CA VAL A 15 9.35 48.65 47.13
C VAL A 15 8.08 48.10 46.48
N LEU A 16 7.04 48.92 46.31
CA LEU A 16 5.79 48.48 45.70
C LEU A 16 5.95 48.14 44.21
N THR A 17 6.70 48.95 43.46
CA THR A 17 6.99 48.68 42.03
C THR A 17 7.89 47.46 41.86
N LEU A 18 8.87 47.27 42.74
CA LEU A 18 9.72 46.07 42.74
C LEU A 18 8.92 44.82 43.12
N ALA A 19 8.08 44.90 44.16
CA ALA A 19 7.21 43.79 44.55
C ALA A 19 6.22 43.43 43.42
N GLY A 20 5.61 44.43 42.79
CA GLY A 20 4.71 44.23 41.65
C GLY A 20 5.41 43.58 40.46
N SER A 21 6.61 44.04 40.10
CA SER A 21 7.38 43.45 39.01
C SER A 21 7.83 42.02 39.32
N LEU A 22 8.22 41.71 40.57
CA LEU A 22 8.51 40.35 41.01
C LEU A 22 7.28 39.45 40.90
N VAL A 23 6.11 39.88 41.39
CA VAL A 23 4.87 39.10 41.30
C VAL A 23 4.52 38.78 39.85
N LEU A 24 4.59 39.77 38.96
CA LEU A 24 4.35 39.57 37.52
C LEU A 24 5.37 38.60 36.91
N PHE A 25 6.65 38.76 37.24
CA PHE A 25 7.71 37.90 36.74
C PHE A 25 7.54 36.45 37.18
N PHE A 26 7.22 36.22 38.46
CA PHE A 26 6.93 34.88 38.98
C PHE A 26 5.64 34.30 38.40
N GLY A 27 4.60 35.10 38.22
CA GLY A 27 3.36 34.69 37.57
C GLY A 27 3.62 34.19 36.15
N LEU A 28 4.29 35.02 35.33
CA LEU A 28 4.65 34.66 33.96
C LEU A 28 5.56 33.44 33.90
N LYS A 29 6.56 33.35 34.79
CA LYS A 29 7.45 32.19 34.84
C LYS A 29 6.72 30.89 35.18
N ARG A 30 5.71 30.95 36.06
CA ARG A 30 4.87 29.80 36.41
C ARG A 30 3.98 29.39 35.24
N GLU A 31 3.36 30.35 34.57
CA GLU A 31 2.50 30.10 33.42
C GLU A 31 3.29 29.50 32.24
N VAL A 32 4.46 30.07 31.93
CA VAL A 32 5.37 29.52 30.91
C VAL A 32 5.85 28.11 31.29
N ALA A 33 6.13 27.86 32.57
CA ALA A 33 6.53 26.52 33.02
C ALA A 33 5.40 25.50 32.88
N LEU A 34 4.15 25.90 33.13
CA LEU A 34 2.98 25.04 32.98
C LEU A 34 2.71 24.75 31.50
N LEU A 35 2.69 25.79 30.65
CA LEU A 35 2.50 25.63 29.21
C LEU A 35 3.60 24.78 28.57
N ARG A 36 4.86 24.93 29.01
CA ARG A 36 5.95 24.08 28.53
C ARG A 36 5.74 22.61 28.86
N ARG A 37 5.23 22.29 30.05
CA ARG A 37 4.94 20.90 30.44
C ARG A 37 3.83 20.33 29.58
N GLU A 38 2.74 21.05 29.38
CA GLU A 38 1.65 20.59 28.52
C GLU A 38 2.10 20.38 27.07
N MET A 39 2.95 21.28 26.55
CA MET A 39 3.51 21.14 25.21
C MET A 39 4.45 19.94 25.11
N GLN A 40 5.27 19.69 26.14
CA GLN A 40 6.14 18.51 26.19
C GLN A 40 5.33 17.22 26.25
N GLU A 41 4.29 17.14 27.08
CA GLU A 41 3.41 15.97 27.14
C GLU A 41 2.72 15.71 25.80
N ARG A 42 2.25 16.76 25.11
CA ARG A 42 1.67 16.64 23.78
C ARG A 42 2.69 16.19 22.74
N GLU A 43 3.89 16.75 22.77
CA GLU A 43 4.97 16.37 21.84
C GLU A 43 5.39 14.91 22.06
N GLU A 44 5.49 14.47 23.32
CA GLU A 44 5.75 13.08 23.67
C GLU A 44 4.64 12.16 23.15
N GLN A 45 3.37 12.49 23.36
CA GLN A 45 2.23 11.74 22.83
C GLN A 45 2.26 11.64 21.30
N TRP A 46 2.45 12.77 20.62
CA TRP A 46 2.55 12.83 19.17
C TRP A 46 3.73 12.02 18.64
N SER A 47 4.88 12.08 19.32
CA SER A 47 6.06 11.30 18.94
C SER A 47 5.82 9.79 19.12
N ALA A 48 5.09 9.39 20.17
CA ALA A 48 4.75 8.01 20.44
C ALA A 48 3.76 7.47 19.40
N GLU A 49 2.70 8.21 19.08
CA GLU A 49 1.74 7.88 18.03
C GLU A 49 2.42 7.78 16.65
N ALA A 50 3.29 8.73 16.32
CA ALA A 50 4.04 8.70 15.07
C ALA A 50 4.98 7.48 15.00
N ALA A 51 5.62 7.11 16.11
CA ALA A 51 6.45 5.92 16.18
C ALA A 51 5.64 4.63 16.01
N GLU A 52 4.44 4.55 16.61
CA GLU A 52 3.53 3.43 16.45
C GLU A 52 3.04 3.29 15.00
N LEU A 53 2.59 4.39 14.40
CA LEU A 53 2.16 4.40 12.99
C LEU A 53 3.31 3.97 12.06
N ARG A 54 4.53 4.46 12.31
CA ARG A 54 5.71 4.06 11.53
C ARG A 54 6.00 2.57 11.65
N ARG A 55 5.84 1.98 12.84
CA ARG A 55 5.98 0.52 13.04
C ARG A 55 4.90 -0.25 12.28
N ALA A 56 3.64 0.18 12.35
CA ALA A 56 2.54 -0.45 11.62
C ALA A 56 2.78 -0.43 10.10
N LEU A 57 3.23 0.72 9.57
CA LEU A 57 3.59 0.85 8.15
C LEU A 57 4.77 -0.06 7.77
N GLN A 58 5.77 -0.20 8.64
CA GLN A 58 6.90 -1.12 8.39
C GLN A 58 6.42 -2.56 8.32
N VAL A 59 5.57 -3.01 9.24
CA VAL A 59 5.01 -4.37 9.22
C VAL A 59 4.21 -4.60 7.94
N LEU A 60 3.29 -3.69 7.60
CA LEU A 60 2.46 -3.82 6.40
C LEU A 60 3.32 -3.79 5.12
N SER A 61 4.38 -2.98 5.09
CA SER A 61 5.30 -2.95 3.94
C SER A 61 6.06 -4.27 3.79
N GLN A 62 6.43 -4.93 4.89
CA GLN A 62 7.09 -6.24 4.85
C GLN A 62 6.13 -7.33 4.39
N GLU A 63 4.89 -7.34 4.88
CA GLU A 63 3.86 -8.27 4.42
C GLU A 63 3.59 -8.11 2.92
N LEU A 64 3.48 -6.88 2.44
CA LEU A 64 3.30 -6.58 1.01
C LEU A 64 4.48 -7.08 0.16
N GLU A 65 5.72 -6.90 0.63
CA GLU A 65 6.90 -7.38 -0.08
C GLU A 65 6.97 -8.92 -0.10
N LEU A 66 6.53 -9.60 0.96
CA LEU A 66 6.40 -11.05 0.98
C LEU A 66 5.32 -11.54 0.01
N GLU A 67 4.16 -10.89 -0.01
CA GLU A 67 3.10 -11.22 -0.96
C GLU A 67 3.54 -10.97 -2.41
N ARG A 68 4.24 -9.87 -2.68
CA ARG A 68 4.80 -9.56 -4.01
C ARG A 68 5.78 -10.62 -4.46
N LYS A 69 6.67 -11.08 -3.58
CA LYS A 69 7.59 -12.19 -3.88
C LYS A 69 6.85 -13.48 -4.15
N ALA A 70 5.87 -13.84 -3.31
CA ALA A 70 5.05 -15.03 -3.52
C ALA A 70 4.23 -14.96 -4.83
N ALA A 71 3.73 -13.78 -5.21
CA ALA A 71 3.05 -13.55 -6.47
C ALA A 71 4.01 -13.64 -7.67
N ALA A 72 5.22 -13.11 -7.54
CA ALA A 72 6.28 -13.23 -8.54
C ALA A 72 6.70 -14.70 -8.72
N ASP A 73 6.86 -15.46 -7.65
CA ASP A 73 7.17 -16.89 -7.70
C ASP A 73 6.04 -17.69 -8.37
N ARG A 74 4.78 -17.39 -8.06
CA ARG A 74 3.62 -18.00 -8.75
C ARG A 74 3.57 -17.64 -10.24
N ALA A 75 4.00 -16.44 -10.62
CA ALA A 75 4.07 -16.01 -12.00
C ALA A 75 5.31 -16.56 -12.74
N ALA A 76 6.38 -16.83 -12.01
CA ALA A 76 7.64 -17.39 -12.50
C ALA A 76 7.60 -18.90 -12.69
N ILE A 77 6.59 -19.61 -12.15
CA ILE A 77 6.28 -20.96 -12.61
C ILE A 77 6.00 -20.84 -14.11
N PRO A 78 6.88 -21.38 -14.98
CA PRO A 78 6.58 -21.39 -16.40
C PRO A 78 5.33 -22.24 -16.52
N ARG A 79 4.20 -21.59 -16.84
CA ARG A 79 3.08 -22.32 -17.42
C ARG A 79 3.61 -22.83 -18.75
N GLU A 80 4.30 -23.96 -18.75
CA GLU A 80 4.57 -24.80 -19.91
C GLU A 80 3.26 -25.37 -20.51
N GLY A 81 2.16 -24.64 -20.38
CA GLY A 81 1.01 -24.85 -21.20
C GLY A 81 1.43 -24.64 -22.65
N MET A 82 1.15 -25.65 -23.47
CA MET A 82 1.37 -25.70 -24.92
C MET A 82 1.52 -24.30 -25.53
N ASN A 83 2.76 -23.91 -25.85
CA ASN A 83 3.11 -22.60 -26.39
C ASN A 83 2.27 -22.29 -27.65
N LEU A 84 1.97 -21.03 -27.94
CA LEU A 84 1.13 -20.61 -29.07
C LEU A 84 1.60 -21.23 -30.41
N SER A 85 2.91 -21.39 -30.60
CA SER A 85 3.50 -22.08 -31.75
C SER A 85 3.14 -23.57 -31.79
N LYS A 86 3.19 -24.27 -30.65
CA LYS A 86 2.78 -25.67 -30.54
C LYS A 86 1.27 -25.85 -30.76
N ARG A 87 0.43 -24.91 -30.32
CA ARG A 87 -1.04 -24.95 -30.55
C ARG A 87 -1.38 -24.82 -32.03
N SER A 88 -0.76 -23.86 -32.72
CA SER A 88 -1.00 -23.67 -34.16
C SER A 88 -0.47 -24.85 -35.00
N GLN A 89 0.65 -25.45 -34.58
CA GLN A 89 1.18 -26.67 -35.19
C GLN A 89 0.29 -27.88 -34.93
N ALA A 90 -0.19 -28.09 -33.70
CA ALA A 90 -1.12 -29.17 -33.35
C ALA A 90 -2.42 -29.09 -34.18
N LEU A 91 -2.99 -27.89 -34.31
CA LEU A 91 -4.18 -27.66 -35.14
C LEU A 91 -3.90 -27.96 -36.62
N ARG A 92 -2.72 -27.61 -37.14
CA ARG A 92 -2.33 -27.92 -38.52
C ARG A 92 -2.17 -29.42 -38.75
N MET A 93 -1.56 -30.13 -37.81
CA MET A 93 -1.39 -31.60 -37.88
C MET A 93 -2.73 -32.32 -37.79
N HIS A 94 -3.65 -31.83 -36.95
CA HIS A 94 -5.02 -32.34 -36.88
C HIS A 94 -5.79 -32.09 -38.19
N ARG A 95 -5.65 -30.91 -38.81
CA ARG A 95 -6.24 -30.61 -40.14
C ARG A 95 -5.68 -31.51 -41.26
N LEU A 96 -4.45 -32.01 -41.10
CA LEU A 96 -3.83 -32.99 -42.00
C LEU A 96 -4.25 -34.44 -41.70
N GLY A 97 -5.17 -34.65 -40.74
CA GLY A 97 -5.71 -35.97 -40.41
C GLY A 97 -4.86 -36.80 -39.44
N GLN A 98 -3.87 -36.20 -38.77
CA GLN A 98 -3.08 -36.94 -37.78
C GLN A 98 -3.86 -37.21 -36.50
N SER A 99 -3.62 -38.38 -35.90
CA SER A 99 -4.28 -38.76 -34.65
C SER A 99 -3.71 -37.97 -33.45
N PRO A 100 -4.51 -37.70 -32.40
CA PRO A 100 -4.08 -36.94 -31.22
C PRO A 100 -2.85 -37.54 -30.53
N GLU A 101 -2.69 -38.87 -30.57
CA GLU A 101 -1.56 -39.60 -30.01
C GLU A 101 -0.25 -39.27 -30.76
N ASN A 102 -0.32 -39.23 -32.11
CA ASN A 102 0.82 -38.90 -32.95
C ASN A 102 1.19 -37.42 -32.84
N ILE A 103 0.20 -36.54 -32.69
CA ILE A 103 0.42 -35.10 -32.48
C ILE A 103 1.09 -34.85 -31.12
N ALA A 104 0.63 -35.54 -30.07
CA ALA A 104 1.21 -35.47 -28.73
C ALA A 104 2.68 -35.93 -28.73
N ALA A 105 2.96 -37.05 -29.40
CA ALA A 105 4.31 -37.58 -29.55
C ALA A 105 5.23 -36.63 -30.35
N ALA A 106 4.74 -36.03 -31.44
CA ALA A 106 5.54 -35.15 -32.29
C ALA A 106 5.82 -33.78 -31.67
N LEU A 107 4.94 -33.26 -30.79
CA LEU A 107 5.08 -31.95 -30.16
C LEU A 107 5.64 -31.99 -28.74
N GLY A 108 5.85 -33.20 -28.20
CA GLY A 108 6.31 -33.43 -26.83
C GLY A 108 5.35 -32.85 -25.79
N VAL A 109 4.04 -33.04 -26.00
CA VAL A 109 2.96 -32.56 -25.11
C VAL A 109 2.07 -33.72 -24.70
N SER A 110 1.31 -33.58 -23.62
CA SER A 110 0.43 -34.66 -23.17
C SER A 110 -0.75 -34.84 -24.11
N ARG A 111 -1.21 -36.09 -24.32
CA ARG A 111 -2.41 -36.40 -25.12
C ARG A 111 -3.64 -35.62 -24.65
N ARG A 112 -3.78 -35.48 -23.32
CA ARG A 112 -4.90 -34.76 -22.69
C ARG A 112 -4.92 -33.28 -23.07
N GLU A 113 -3.76 -32.64 -23.22
CA GLU A 113 -3.67 -31.23 -23.66
C GLU A 113 -4.05 -31.05 -25.13
N VAL A 114 -3.69 -32.02 -26.00
CA VAL A 114 -4.08 -32.01 -27.41
C VAL A 114 -5.59 -32.18 -27.55
N ASP A 115 -6.18 -33.15 -26.83
CA ASP A 115 -7.64 -33.36 -26.83
C ASP A 115 -8.40 -32.12 -26.34
N LEU A 116 -7.90 -31.48 -25.29
CA LEU A 116 -8.49 -30.24 -24.76
C LEU A 116 -8.41 -29.11 -25.79
N LEU A 117 -7.26 -28.95 -26.46
CA LEU A 117 -7.09 -27.93 -27.50
C LEU A 117 -8.06 -28.14 -28.66
N LEU A 118 -8.22 -29.37 -29.14
CA LEU A 118 -9.12 -29.70 -30.25
C LEU A 118 -10.58 -29.47 -29.86
N LYS A 119 -10.95 -29.83 -28.63
CA LYS A 119 -12.30 -29.61 -28.11
C LYS A 119 -12.63 -28.13 -27.98
N VAL A 120 -11.72 -27.32 -27.43
CA VAL A 120 -11.90 -25.86 -27.33
C VAL A 120 -11.99 -25.23 -28.71
N HIS A 121 -11.12 -25.60 -29.64
CA HIS A 121 -11.15 -25.07 -31.01
C HIS A 121 -12.47 -25.38 -31.71
N ARG A 122 -13.01 -26.58 -31.54
CA ARG A 122 -14.32 -26.97 -32.07
C ARG A 122 -15.44 -26.11 -31.48
N THR A 123 -15.48 -25.93 -30.16
CA THR A 123 -16.50 -25.09 -29.50
C THR A 123 -16.42 -23.64 -29.96
N VAL A 124 -15.21 -23.08 -30.10
CA VAL A 124 -15.04 -21.71 -30.61
C VAL A 124 -15.50 -21.59 -32.06
N LEU A 125 -15.15 -22.53 -32.93
CA LEU A 125 -15.62 -22.55 -34.31
C LEU A 125 -17.15 -22.67 -34.41
N GLU A 126 -17.77 -23.53 -33.60
CA GLU A 126 -19.23 -23.69 -33.52
C GLU A 126 -19.90 -22.39 -33.03
N THR A 127 -19.31 -21.68 -32.06
CA THR A 127 -19.84 -20.38 -31.61
C THR A 127 -19.68 -19.27 -32.66
N VAL A 128 -18.58 -19.24 -33.42
CA VAL A 128 -18.35 -18.24 -34.48
C VAL A 128 -19.24 -18.49 -35.69
N THR A 129 -19.42 -19.76 -36.07
CA THR A 129 -20.34 -20.12 -37.17
C THR A 129 -21.81 -19.96 -36.77
N GLY A 130 -22.17 -20.23 -35.52
CA GLY A 130 -23.50 -19.93 -34.97
C GLY A 130 -23.79 -18.43 -34.87
N ALA A 131 -22.80 -17.61 -34.49
CA ALA A 131 -22.91 -16.14 -34.51
C ALA A 131 -22.98 -15.58 -35.94
N GLY A 132 -22.25 -16.18 -36.89
CA GLY A 132 -22.30 -15.80 -38.31
C GLY A 132 -23.64 -16.10 -38.98
N ALA A 133 -24.32 -17.18 -38.59
CA ALA A 133 -25.66 -17.52 -39.11
C ALA A 133 -26.76 -16.56 -38.62
N ALA A 134 -26.64 -16.00 -37.40
CA ALA A 134 -27.58 -15.03 -36.86
C ALA A 134 -27.42 -13.61 -37.47
N ALA A 135 -26.24 -13.29 -38.00
CA ALA A 135 -25.94 -11.99 -38.61
C ALA A 135 -26.28 -11.90 -40.12
N GLY A 136 -26.67 -13.01 -40.76
CA GLY A 136 -27.01 -13.08 -42.19
C GLY A 136 -28.51 -13.09 -42.52
N ALA A 137 -29.38 -12.92 -41.52
CA ALA A 137 -30.85 -12.91 -41.68
C ALA A 137 -31.47 -11.54 -41.33
N GLY A 138 -30.72 -10.45 -41.53
CA GLY A 138 -31.17 -9.06 -41.40
C GLY A 138 -31.28 -8.37 -42.75
#